data_AF-A0A2S5M8I0-F1
#
_entry.id   AF-A0A2S5M8I0-F1
#
_cell.length_a   1.000
_cell.length_b   1.000
_cell.length_c   1.000
_cell.angle_alpha   90.00
_cell.angle_beta   90.00
_cell.angle_gamma   90.00
#
_symmetry.space_group_name_H-M   'P 1'
#
loop_
_entity.id
_entity.type
_entity.pdbx_description
1 polymer ?
#
loop_
_entity_poly.entity_id
_entity_poly.type
_entity_poly.pdbx_seq_one_letter_code
_entity_poly.pdbx_strand_id
1 'polypeptide(L)'
;MKLTLSWLKEHLDTSASLSEIVETLTRIGLEVEYVHDPAAQLKDFTIARVIEAKPHPNADRLRVCMVDTGSGAPVQVVCGAPNARTGMKSVFSAPGTYIPGKKITLGKGVIRGVESLGMLCSAAELELSNDHEGIIDLPEDAPVGAVYAQWAGLDDPIIEINLTPNRPDAAGVYGVARDLAAAGLGVLKTKDIAPVEGKFPCPVGVKLDFAQEDKHLAPFFGLRLVRGVKNGQSPAWLQARLREIGLRPINALVDVTNFLTFDRARPLHVFDAKKVKGDLVVRLARKGESLHALDGRTYELDESMVVICDDNGPESLAGVMGGEASGCDESTTDVLIETALWDLMNIAHTGRKLGIVTDARYRFERGVDPAFALPGLELATQLVLEFCGGEPSELTLAGELPLLSRAINFPWSETKRLTGLDAPREDAAKILERLGFSVDNAGADIAHVAAPSWRPDIEGKADIVEEIVRMIGVDNVPSTPLPRAEGVAPPVLTMMQKRARNARRALAGQGLVEAVTWSFVS
;
A
#
# COMPACT_ATOMS: atom_id res chain seq x y z
N MET A 1 -3.30 -2.68 -1.58
CA MET A 1 -2.48 -1.77 -0.76
C MET A 1 -1.68 -2.62 0.22
N LYS A 2 -0.36 -2.46 0.29
CA LYS A 2 0.51 -3.25 1.19
C LYS A 2 1.10 -2.36 2.28
N LEU A 3 1.21 -2.89 3.48
CA LEU A 3 1.87 -2.26 4.62
C LEU A 3 2.41 -3.31 5.58
N THR A 4 3.40 -2.95 6.39
CA THR A 4 3.87 -3.82 7.46
C THR A 4 3.24 -3.47 8.80
N LEU A 5 3.23 -4.43 9.73
CA LEU A 5 2.67 -4.23 11.06
C LEU A 5 3.48 -3.19 11.86
N SER A 6 4.81 -3.20 11.76
CA SER A 6 5.64 -2.21 12.44
C SER A 6 5.37 -0.80 11.93
N TRP A 7 5.20 -0.62 10.61
CA TRP A 7 4.86 0.66 10.02
C TRP A 7 3.47 1.13 10.44
N LEU A 8 2.49 0.23 10.50
CA LEU A 8 1.17 0.55 11.07
C LEU A 8 1.28 1.08 12.52
N LYS A 9 2.12 0.44 13.33
CA LYS A 9 2.34 0.79 14.74
C LYS A 9 3.08 2.12 14.95
N GLU A 10 3.73 2.68 13.93
CA GLU A 10 4.23 4.07 14.00
C GLU A 10 3.09 5.09 14.09
N HIS A 11 1.94 4.75 13.52
CA HIS A 11 0.75 5.60 13.51
C HIS A 11 -0.32 5.15 14.51
N LEU A 12 -0.27 3.92 15.00
CA LEU A 12 -1.25 3.35 15.93
C LEU A 12 -0.56 2.83 17.21
N ASP A 13 -0.91 3.39 18.36
CA ASP A 13 -0.54 2.81 19.65
C ASP A 13 -1.52 1.69 20.01
N THR A 14 -1.07 0.44 19.96
CA THR A 14 -1.93 -0.73 20.17
C THR A 14 -1.18 -1.93 20.73
N SER A 15 -1.88 -2.68 21.59
CA SER A 15 -1.47 -4.01 22.06
C SER A 15 -2.17 -5.14 21.32
N ALA A 16 -3.01 -4.84 20.33
CA ALA A 16 -3.74 -5.85 19.56
C ALA A 16 -2.76 -6.76 18.79
N SER A 17 -3.11 -8.04 18.73
CA SER A 17 -2.42 -9.04 17.94
C SER A 17 -2.65 -8.83 16.44
N LEU A 18 -1.79 -9.42 15.60
CA LEU A 18 -1.96 -9.41 14.14
C LEU A 18 -3.35 -9.94 13.73
N SER A 19 -3.81 -11.02 14.37
CA SER A 19 -5.13 -11.62 14.08
C SER A 19 -6.27 -10.67 14.36
N GLU A 20 -6.26 -9.98 15.51
CA GLU A 20 -7.31 -9.01 15.88
C GLU A 20 -7.33 -7.83 14.91
N ILE A 21 -6.16 -7.36 14.47
CA ILE A 21 -6.01 -6.29 13.47
C ILE A 21 -6.62 -6.74 12.14
N VAL A 22 -6.21 -7.90 11.62
CA VAL A 22 -6.67 -8.42 10.31
C VAL A 22 -8.17 -8.66 10.28
N GLU A 23 -8.72 -9.27 11.34
CA GLU A 23 -10.16 -9.49 11.49
C GLU A 23 -10.92 -8.16 11.54
N THR A 24 -10.41 -7.19 12.31
CA THR A 24 -11.05 -5.88 12.44
C THR A 24 -11.02 -5.10 11.13
N LEU A 25 -9.90 -5.09 10.41
CA LEU A 25 -9.79 -4.44 9.09
C LEU A 25 -10.89 -4.97 8.15
N THR A 26 -11.01 -6.29 8.04
CA THR A 26 -12.01 -6.92 7.18
C THR A 26 -13.43 -6.57 7.64
N ARG A 27 -13.70 -6.62 8.95
CA ARG A 27 -15.01 -6.28 9.54
C ARG A 27 -15.44 -4.84 9.25
N ILE A 28 -14.51 -3.88 9.24
CA ILE A 28 -14.80 -2.45 9.01
C ILE A 28 -14.77 -2.04 7.53
N GLY A 29 -14.65 -3.00 6.61
CA GLY A 29 -14.71 -2.79 5.16
C GLY A 29 -13.34 -2.63 4.47
N LEU A 30 -12.24 -2.91 5.16
CA LEU A 30 -10.89 -2.96 4.60
C LEU A 30 -10.46 -4.42 4.48
N GLU A 31 -11.00 -5.12 3.48
CA GLU A 31 -10.79 -6.56 3.28
C GLU A 31 -9.29 -6.89 3.15
N VAL A 32 -8.80 -7.76 4.03
CA VAL A 32 -7.44 -8.28 3.96
C VAL A 32 -7.42 -9.47 3.01
N GLU A 33 -6.80 -9.30 1.85
CA GLU A 33 -6.69 -10.33 0.81
C GLU A 33 -5.59 -11.35 1.15
N TYR A 34 -4.47 -10.85 1.70
CA TYR A 34 -3.33 -11.70 2.02
C TYR A 34 -2.55 -11.15 3.22
N VAL A 35 -1.98 -12.07 3.99
CA VAL A 35 -1.01 -11.77 5.06
C VAL A 35 0.23 -12.61 4.80
N HIS A 36 1.36 -11.94 4.57
CA HIS A 36 2.67 -12.59 4.54
C HIS A 36 3.30 -12.42 5.92
N ASP A 37 3.47 -13.52 6.64
CA ASP A 37 4.16 -13.54 7.94
C ASP A 37 5.46 -14.34 7.78
N PRO A 38 6.59 -13.67 7.48
CA PRO A 38 7.85 -14.37 7.32
C PRO A 38 8.34 -15.00 8.63
N ALA A 39 7.94 -14.49 9.80
CA ALA A 39 8.21 -15.13 11.09
C ALA A 39 7.52 -16.50 11.18
N ALA A 40 6.25 -16.58 10.79
CA ALA A 40 5.52 -17.85 10.75
C ALA A 40 6.06 -18.81 9.68
N GLN A 41 6.42 -18.29 8.50
CA GLN A 41 6.98 -19.10 7.40
C GLN A 41 8.38 -19.65 7.73
N LEU A 42 9.18 -18.89 8.48
CA LEU A 42 10.58 -19.20 8.77
C LEU A 42 10.84 -19.59 10.24
N LYS A 43 9.80 -19.89 11.02
CA LYS A 43 9.90 -20.23 12.45
C LYS A 43 10.79 -21.45 12.75
N ASP A 44 10.88 -22.39 11.82
CA ASP A 44 11.59 -23.67 11.99
C ASP A 44 13.08 -23.57 11.59
N PHE A 45 13.53 -22.40 11.15
CA PHE A 45 14.92 -22.16 10.74
C PHE A 45 15.69 -21.52 11.88
N THR A 46 16.78 -22.15 12.30
CA THR A 46 17.58 -21.71 13.45
C THR A 46 19.00 -21.37 13.06
N ILE A 47 19.64 -20.49 13.83
CA ILE A 47 21.05 -20.17 13.65
C ILE A 47 21.88 -21.33 14.19
N ALA A 48 22.83 -21.82 13.40
CA ALA A 48 23.69 -22.93 13.75
C ALA A 48 25.16 -22.60 13.46
N ARG A 49 26.07 -23.30 14.13
CA ARG A 49 27.52 -23.18 13.92
C ARG A 49 28.10 -24.45 13.34
N VAL A 50 28.86 -24.33 12.28
CA VAL A 50 29.65 -25.43 11.72
C VAL A 50 30.88 -25.65 12.60
N ILE A 51 30.85 -26.69 13.43
CA ILE A 51 31.97 -27.08 14.30
C ILE A 51 33.15 -27.58 13.47
N GLU A 52 32.86 -28.35 12.43
CA GLU A 52 33.87 -28.96 11.57
C GLU A 52 33.29 -29.19 10.17
N ALA A 53 34.05 -28.88 9.11
CA ALA A 53 33.70 -29.20 7.73
C ALA A 53 34.82 -29.99 7.04
N LYS A 54 34.60 -31.28 6.78
CA LYS A 54 35.56 -32.18 6.12
C LYS A 54 35.14 -32.48 4.67
N PRO A 55 36.09 -32.78 3.76
CA PRO A 55 35.77 -33.31 2.44
C PRO A 55 34.93 -34.59 2.54
N HIS A 56 33.92 -34.74 1.67
CA HIS A 56 33.07 -35.92 1.66
C HIS A 56 33.83 -37.13 1.10
N PRO A 57 33.80 -38.31 1.76
CA PRO A 57 34.63 -39.47 1.38
C PRO A 57 34.32 -40.02 -0.01
N ASN A 58 33.07 -39.86 -0.46
CA ASN A 58 32.57 -40.40 -1.73
C ASN A 58 32.14 -39.34 -2.76
N ALA A 59 32.51 -38.05 -2.58
CA ALA A 59 32.10 -36.99 -3.51
C ALA A 59 33.00 -35.74 -3.43
N ASP A 60 33.54 -35.31 -4.58
CA ASP A 60 34.52 -34.21 -4.64
C ASP A 60 33.94 -32.81 -4.34
N ARG A 61 32.64 -32.62 -4.57
CA ARG A 61 31.95 -31.33 -4.42
C ARG A 61 31.11 -31.21 -3.15
N LEU A 62 31.14 -32.21 -2.27
CA LEU A 62 30.37 -32.22 -1.03
C LEU A 62 31.31 -32.13 0.17
N ARG A 63 30.80 -31.56 1.25
CA ARG A 63 31.43 -31.53 2.56
C ARG A 63 30.52 -32.23 3.57
N VAL A 64 31.14 -32.89 4.54
CA VAL A 64 30.46 -33.41 5.73
C VAL A 64 30.70 -32.42 6.85
N CYS A 65 29.64 -31.75 7.27
CA CYS A 65 29.66 -30.74 8.32
C CYS A 65 29.11 -31.32 9.62
N MET A 66 29.82 -31.11 10.72
CA MET A 66 29.29 -31.30 12.06
C MET A 66 28.77 -29.96 12.57
N VAL A 67 27.47 -29.88 12.88
CA VAL A 67 26.76 -28.62 13.09
C VAL A 67 26.18 -28.58 14.51
N ASP A 68 26.54 -27.53 15.25
CA ASP A 68 25.93 -27.18 16.53
C ASP A 68 24.67 -26.34 16.27
N THR A 69 23.51 -26.85 16.67
CA THR A 69 22.21 -26.18 16.52
C THR A 69 21.81 -25.41 17.78
N GLY A 70 22.64 -25.41 18.82
CA GLY A 70 22.35 -24.78 20.12
C GLY A 70 21.47 -25.63 21.03
N SER A 71 20.99 -26.78 20.56
CA SER A 71 20.24 -27.74 21.36
C SER A 71 20.71 -29.17 21.10
N GLY A 72 21.01 -29.91 22.17
CA GLY A 72 21.42 -31.32 22.08
C GLY A 72 22.84 -31.55 21.55
N ALA A 73 23.07 -32.73 20.99
CA ALA A 73 24.37 -33.10 20.42
C ALA A 73 24.51 -32.55 18.98
N PRO A 74 25.74 -32.26 18.52
CA PRO A 74 25.97 -31.82 17.15
C PRO A 74 25.42 -32.80 16.12
N VAL A 75 24.86 -32.26 15.03
CA VAL A 75 24.23 -33.03 13.96
C VAL A 75 25.11 -33.05 12.73
N GLN A 76 25.15 -34.21 12.05
CA GLN A 76 25.86 -34.34 10.79
C GLN A 76 24.99 -33.84 9.63
N VAL A 77 25.53 -32.93 8.83
CA VAL A 77 24.87 -32.36 7.65
C VAL A 77 25.81 -32.46 6.46
N VAL A 78 25.33 -33.02 5.36
CA VAL A 78 26.07 -33.01 4.09
C VAL A 78 25.72 -31.74 3.33
N CYS A 79 26.72 -30.90 3.06
CA CYS A 79 26.54 -29.62 2.39
C CYS A 79 27.32 -29.58 1.07
N GLY A 80 26.68 -29.11 -0.01
CA GLY A 80 27.31 -28.93 -1.31
C GLY A 80 27.72 -27.50 -1.63
N ALA A 81 27.45 -26.55 -0.73
CA ALA A 81 27.76 -25.14 -0.98
C ALA A 81 29.28 -24.88 -0.90
N PRO A 82 29.85 -24.12 -1.85
CA PRO A 82 31.30 -23.91 -1.93
C PRO A 82 31.85 -23.13 -0.73
N ASN A 83 31.01 -22.30 -0.09
CA ASN A 83 31.38 -21.46 1.04
C ASN A 83 31.28 -22.14 2.42
N ALA A 84 30.85 -23.40 2.50
CA ALA A 84 30.75 -24.15 3.76
C ALA A 84 32.14 -24.42 4.37
N ARG A 85 32.38 -23.91 5.58
CA ARG A 85 33.70 -23.97 6.26
C ARG A 85 33.57 -24.13 7.78
N THR A 86 34.60 -24.69 8.40
CA THR A 86 34.73 -24.78 9.87
C THR A 86 34.67 -23.38 10.50
N GLY A 87 33.89 -23.24 11.57
CA GLY A 87 33.71 -22.00 12.32
C GLY A 87 32.57 -21.10 11.83
N MET A 88 32.04 -21.34 10.63
CA MET A 88 30.95 -20.57 10.03
C MET A 88 29.67 -20.64 10.86
N LYS A 89 28.95 -19.52 10.99
CA LYS A 89 27.56 -19.49 11.44
C LYS A 89 26.65 -19.40 10.22
N SER A 90 25.59 -20.20 10.21
CA SER A 90 24.68 -20.32 9.07
C SER A 90 23.26 -20.66 9.56
N VAL A 91 22.31 -20.77 8.63
CA VAL A 91 20.92 -21.09 8.93
C VAL A 91 20.69 -22.58 8.72
N PHE A 92 20.17 -23.25 9.74
CA PHE A 92 19.91 -24.67 9.76
C PHE A 92 18.41 -24.96 9.70
N SER A 93 18.04 -26.01 8.95
CA SER A 93 16.72 -26.61 8.96
C SER A 93 16.80 -28.08 9.37
N ALA A 94 15.92 -28.47 10.30
CA ALA A 94 15.84 -29.82 10.81
C ALA A 94 15.00 -30.72 9.88
N PRO A 95 15.16 -32.05 9.94
CA PRO A 95 14.22 -32.97 9.31
C PRO A 95 12.80 -32.72 9.83
N GLY A 96 11.83 -32.61 8.92
CA GLY A 96 10.45 -32.21 9.18
C GLY A 96 10.13 -30.77 8.79
N THR A 97 11.14 -29.91 8.61
CA THR A 97 10.96 -28.51 8.17
C THR A 97 10.56 -28.43 6.70
N TYR A 98 9.56 -27.61 6.37
CA TYR A 98 9.21 -27.28 5.00
C TYR A 98 10.15 -26.21 4.44
N ILE A 99 10.75 -26.44 3.27
CA ILE A 99 11.69 -25.53 2.61
C ILE A 99 10.94 -24.76 1.50
N PRO A 100 10.66 -23.45 1.68
CA PRO A 100 9.83 -22.68 0.76
C PRO A 100 10.33 -22.70 -0.69
N GLY A 101 11.59 -22.33 -0.93
CA GLY A 101 12.13 -22.19 -2.28
C GLY A 101 12.23 -23.51 -3.06
N LYS A 102 12.22 -24.66 -2.36
CA LYS A 102 12.22 -26.00 -2.97
C LYS A 102 10.84 -26.66 -3.00
N LYS A 103 9.86 -26.13 -2.26
CA LYS A 103 8.52 -26.71 -2.09
C LYS A 103 8.52 -28.16 -1.62
N ILE A 104 9.44 -28.51 -0.70
CA ILE A 104 9.59 -29.85 -0.14
C ILE A 104 9.68 -29.82 1.39
N THR A 105 9.20 -30.86 2.06
CA THR A 105 9.48 -31.12 3.48
C THR A 105 10.76 -31.94 3.60
N LEU A 106 11.70 -31.49 4.43
CA LEU A 106 12.99 -32.12 4.59
C LEU A 106 12.86 -33.47 5.30
N GLY A 107 13.32 -34.55 4.66
CA GLY A 107 13.42 -35.88 5.29
C GLY A 107 14.80 -36.13 5.88
N LYS A 108 14.91 -37.16 6.74
CA LYS A 108 16.22 -37.78 7.04
C LYS A 108 16.69 -38.55 5.81
N GLY A 109 17.95 -38.43 5.43
CA GLY A 109 18.45 -39.05 4.22
C GLY A 109 19.92 -39.41 4.28
N VAL A 110 20.33 -40.27 3.34
CA VAL A 110 21.72 -40.63 3.10
C VAL A 110 22.13 -40.05 1.75
N ILE A 111 23.12 -39.17 1.77
CA ILE A 111 23.67 -38.54 0.56
C ILE A 111 25.01 -39.21 0.27
N ARG A 112 25.11 -39.92 -0.86
CA ARG A 112 26.36 -40.59 -1.30
C ARG A 112 27.00 -41.49 -0.22
N GLY A 113 26.17 -42.18 0.56
CA GLY A 113 26.60 -43.11 1.60
C GLY A 113 26.88 -42.49 2.98
N VAL A 114 26.72 -41.17 3.13
CA VAL A 114 26.85 -40.46 4.42
C VAL A 114 25.48 -39.93 4.86
N GLU A 115 25.13 -40.13 6.12
CA GLU A 115 23.87 -39.64 6.70
C GLU A 115 23.85 -38.10 6.77
N SER A 116 22.71 -37.49 6.43
CA SER A 116 22.47 -36.05 6.59
C SER A 116 21.19 -35.83 7.41
N LEU A 117 21.34 -35.21 8.57
CA LEU A 117 20.29 -34.97 9.57
C LEU A 117 19.83 -33.50 9.57
N GLY A 118 19.73 -32.90 8.39
CA GLY A 118 19.30 -31.52 8.20
C GLY A 118 19.89 -30.90 6.95
N MET A 119 19.74 -29.59 6.82
CA MET A 119 20.23 -28.79 5.70
C MET A 119 20.70 -27.41 6.19
N LEU A 120 21.87 -26.97 5.72
CA LEU A 120 22.29 -25.56 5.82
C LEU A 120 21.71 -24.81 4.62
N CYS A 121 21.03 -23.70 4.88
CA CYS A 121 20.15 -23.03 3.92
C CYS A 121 20.82 -21.80 3.27
N SER A 122 20.54 -21.60 1.99
CA SER A 122 20.81 -20.40 1.19
C SER A 122 19.66 -19.39 1.26
N ALA A 123 19.91 -18.15 0.83
CA ALA A 123 18.86 -17.13 0.78
C ALA A 123 17.73 -17.51 -0.19
N ALA A 124 18.04 -18.14 -1.34
CA ALA A 124 17.03 -18.64 -2.28
C ALA A 124 16.16 -19.76 -1.70
N GLU A 125 16.70 -20.65 -0.88
CA GLU A 125 15.92 -21.73 -0.25
C GLU A 125 14.89 -21.18 0.75
N LEU A 126 15.17 -20.02 1.35
CA LEU A 126 14.27 -19.31 2.26
C LEU A 126 13.38 -18.28 1.55
N GLU A 127 13.45 -18.18 0.22
CA GLU A 127 12.74 -17.15 -0.59
C GLU A 127 13.11 -15.70 -0.21
N LEU A 128 14.32 -15.46 0.31
CA LEU A 128 14.78 -14.13 0.73
C LEU A 128 15.51 -13.38 -0.39
N SER A 129 16.11 -14.09 -1.34
CA SER A 129 16.73 -13.51 -2.53
C SER A 129 16.86 -14.56 -3.63
N ASN A 130 17.27 -14.16 -4.84
CA ASN A 130 17.59 -15.09 -5.92
C ASN A 130 19.01 -15.67 -5.83
N ASP A 131 19.76 -15.34 -4.77
CA ASP A 131 21.12 -15.83 -4.57
C ASP A 131 21.12 -17.31 -4.16
N HIS A 132 21.73 -18.11 -5.02
CA HIS A 132 21.86 -19.56 -4.90
C HIS A 132 23.34 -20.00 -4.98
N GLU A 133 24.31 -19.07 -4.90
CA GLU A 133 25.73 -19.40 -5.02
C GLU A 133 26.30 -20.07 -3.76
N GLY A 134 25.66 -19.88 -2.60
CA GLY A 134 26.10 -20.46 -1.33
C GLY A 134 25.05 -20.47 -0.23
N ILE A 135 25.40 -21.09 0.91
CA ILE A 135 24.60 -21.02 2.14
C ILE A 135 24.76 -19.66 2.81
N ILE A 136 23.78 -19.24 3.61
CA ILE A 136 23.79 -17.96 4.32
C ILE A 136 24.99 -17.92 5.28
N ASP A 137 25.83 -16.89 5.16
CA ASP A 137 27.01 -16.65 6.00
C ASP A 137 26.68 -15.56 7.01
N LEU A 138 26.56 -15.96 8.29
CA LEU A 138 26.14 -15.08 9.38
C LEU A 138 27.37 -14.52 10.12
N PRO A 139 27.27 -13.30 10.67
CA PRO A 139 28.32 -12.71 11.49
C PRO A 139 28.60 -13.54 12.75
N GLU A 140 29.81 -13.39 13.28
CA GLU A 140 30.29 -14.19 14.43
C GLU A 140 29.50 -13.99 15.72
N ASP A 141 28.74 -12.92 15.85
CA ASP A 141 27.90 -12.61 17.02
C ASP A 141 26.51 -13.26 16.95
N ALA A 142 26.12 -13.86 15.83
CA ALA A 142 24.80 -14.48 15.65
C ALA A 142 24.55 -15.60 16.71
N PRO A 143 23.48 -15.55 17.51
CA PRO A 143 23.27 -16.48 18.62
C PRO A 143 22.85 -17.86 18.12
N VAL A 144 23.69 -18.87 18.35
CA VAL A 144 23.40 -20.26 17.99
C VAL A 144 22.16 -20.75 18.75
N GLY A 145 21.22 -21.37 18.05
CA GLY A 145 19.93 -21.85 18.55
C GLY A 145 18.77 -20.86 18.46
N ALA A 146 19.03 -19.59 18.16
CA ALA A 146 17.95 -18.61 17.96
C ALA A 146 17.22 -18.83 16.63
N VAL A 147 15.94 -18.45 16.58
CA VAL A 147 15.15 -18.45 15.34
C VAL A 147 15.73 -17.39 14.39
N TYR A 148 16.09 -17.82 13.17
CA TYR A 148 16.78 -16.98 12.22
C TYR A 148 15.95 -15.75 11.83
N ALA A 149 14.66 -15.92 11.56
CA ALA A 149 13.78 -14.83 11.15
C ALA A 149 13.72 -13.70 12.18
N GLN A 150 13.59 -14.03 13.46
CA GLN A 150 13.57 -13.04 14.54
C GLN A 150 14.92 -12.33 14.69
N TRP A 151 16.03 -13.06 14.63
CA TRP A 151 17.35 -12.46 14.73
C TRP A 151 17.67 -11.57 13.52
N ALA A 152 17.21 -11.96 12.32
CA ALA A 152 17.42 -11.21 11.09
C ALA A 152 16.45 -10.03 10.91
N GLY A 153 15.48 -9.83 11.83
CA GLY A 153 14.44 -8.82 11.71
C GLY A 153 13.47 -9.08 10.55
N LEU A 154 13.30 -10.35 10.17
CA LEU A 154 12.39 -10.83 9.13
C LEU A 154 11.07 -11.32 9.75
N ASP A 155 10.61 -10.66 10.80
CA ASP A 155 9.45 -11.03 11.60
C ASP A 155 8.32 -10.00 11.54
N ASP A 156 8.44 -8.99 10.66
CA ASP A 156 7.41 -7.98 10.45
C ASP A 156 6.38 -8.47 9.41
N PRO A 157 5.13 -8.76 9.81
CA PRO A 157 4.10 -9.22 8.89
C PRO A 157 3.69 -8.14 7.90
N ILE A 158 3.52 -8.53 6.64
CA ILE A 158 3.00 -7.69 5.57
C ILE A 158 1.51 -7.99 5.41
N ILE A 159 0.69 -6.95 5.48
CA ILE A 159 -0.76 -7.01 5.31
C ILE A 159 -1.09 -6.43 3.94
N GLU A 160 -1.83 -7.17 3.12
CA GLU A 160 -2.35 -6.73 1.84
C GLU A 160 -3.86 -6.52 1.91
N ILE A 161 -4.28 -5.28 1.71
CA ILE A 161 -5.68 -4.84 1.72
C ILE A 161 -6.17 -4.66 0.28
N ASN A 162 -7.27 -5.34 -0.04
CA ASN A 162 -8.00 -5.15 -1.29
C ASN A 162 -8.94 -3.94 -1.15
N LEU A 163 -8.44 -2.78 -1.54
CA LEU A 163 -9.10 -1.51 -1.28
C LEU A 163 -10.14 -1.17 -2.35
N THR A 164 -11.37 -0.93 -1.92
CA THR A 164 -12.45 -0.46 -2.78
C THR A 164 -12.25 1.01 -3.19
N PRO A 165 -12.74 1.46 -4.36
CA PRO A 165 -12.48 2.82 -4.86
C PRO A 165 -12.99 3.96 -3.98
N ASN A 166 -14.02 3.72 -3.15
CA ASN A 166 -14.61 4.71 -2.24
C ASN A 166 -13.76 5.01 -1.00
N ARG A 167 -12.67 4.26 -0.75
CA ARG A 167 -11.82 4.42 0.45
C ARG A 167 -10.41 4.93 0.12
N PRO A 168 -10.24 6.06 -0.61
CA PRO A 168 -8.92 6.59 -0.93
C PRO A 168 -8.11 6.96 0.32
N ASP A 169 -8.77 7.29 1.42
CA ASP A 169 -8.14 7.59 2.70
C ASP A 169 -7.29 6.43 3.21
N ALA A 170 -7.72 5.19 2.99
CA ALA A 170 -7.01 3.98 3.38
C ALA A 170 -5.99 3.50 2.32
N ALA A 171 -5.73 4.28 1.26
CA ALA A 171 -4.60 4.06 0.36
C ALA A 171 -3.25 4.50 0.97
N GLY A 172 -3.26 4.96 2.22
CA GLY A 172 -2.09 5.25 3.04
C GLY A 172 -2.17 4.62 4.43
N VAL A 173 -1.02 4.26 4.99
CA VAL A 173 -0.91 3.59 6.30
C VAL A 173 -1.57 4.39 7.42
N TYR A 174 -1.44 5.72 7.39
CA TYR A 174 -2.08 6.59 8.38
C TYR A 174 -3.61 6.51 8.36
N GLY A 175 -4.23 6.36 7.18
CA GLY A 175 -5.68 6.20 7.07
C GLY A 175 -6.16 4.85 7.58
N VAL A 176 -5.40 3.79 7.32
CA VAL A 176 -5.65 2.46 7.91
C VAL A 176 -5.57 2.50 9.43
N ALA A 177 -4.54 3.15 9.98
CA ALA A 177 -4.39 3.35 11.42
C ALA A 177 -5.56 4.14 12.03
N ARG A 178 -6.06 5.18 11.33
CA ARG A 178 -7.21 5.97 11.76
C ARG A 178 -8.47 5.13 11.87
N ASP A 179 -8.75 4.30 10.87
CA ASP A 179 -9.93 3.42 10.87
C ASP A 179 -9.86 2.37 11.99
N LEU A 180 -8.68 1.80 12.25
CA LEU A 180 -8.46 0.88 13.37
C LEU A 180 -8.62 1.54 14.74
N ALA A 181 -8.10 2.76 14.91
CA ALA A 181 -8.30 3.53 16.15
C ALA A 181 -9.79 3.86 16.36
N ALA A 182 -10.51 4.23 15.30
CA ALA A 182 -11.95 4.47 15.35
C ALA A 182 -12.74 3.19 15.71
N ALA A 183 -12.28 2.04 15.22
CA ALA A 183 -12.81 0.73 15.58
C ALA A 183 -12.47 0.28 17.01
N GLY A 184 -11.62 1.02 17.73
CA GLY A 184 -11.27 0.77 19.13
C GLY A 184 -10.03 -0.10 19.34
N LEU A 185 -9.24 -0.39 18.30
CA LEU A 185 -7.99 -1.16 18.41
C LEU A 185 -6.77 -0.32 18.78
N GLY A 186 -6.93 0.70 19.62
CA GLY A 186 -5.84 1.52 20.12
C GLY A 186 -6.07 3.01 19.96
N VAL A 187 -4.97 3.78 20.04
CA VAL A 187 -4.99 5.25 19.97
C VAL A 187 -4.17 5.70 18.77
N LEU A 188 -4.77 6.52 17.91
CA LEU A 188 -4.08 7.12 16.77
C LEU A 188 -2.97 8.06 17.26
N LYS A 189 -1.75 7.86 16.78
CA LYS A 189 -0.62 8.76 17.04
C LYS A 189 -0.71 9.94 16.08
N THR A 190 -1.08 11.10 16.61
CA THR A 190 -1.08 12.37 15.88
C THR A 190 0.21 13.12 16.19
N LYS A 191 1.04 13.34 15.17
CA LYS A 191 2.17 14.27 15.25
C LYS A 191 1.85 15.47 14.36
N ASP A 192 1.88 16.66 14.93
CA ASP A 192 1.72 17.89 14.17
C ASP A 192 2.87 18.03 13.17
N ILE A 193 2.54 18.41 11.94
CA ILE A 193 3.54 18.71 10.92
C ILE A 193 3.83 20.20 11.00
N ALA A 194 4.94 20.54 11.65
CA ALA A 194 5.37 21.93 11.78
C ALA A 194 5.75 22.53 10.41
N PRO A 195 5.32 23.76 10.09
CA PRO A 195 5.80 24.44 8.89
C PRO A 195 7.32 24.61 8.92
N VAL A 196 7.98 24.40 7.78
CA VAL A 196 9.39 24.64 7.59
C VAL A 196 9.58 26.09 7.14
N GLU A 197 10.40 26.84 7.88
CA GLU A 197 10.71 28.24 7.54
C GLU A 197 11.58 28.31 6.28
N GLY A 198 11.12 29.02 5.25
CA GLY A 198 11.89 29.32 4.05
C GLY A 198 13.01 30.32 4.33
N LYS A 199 14.20 30.08 3.74
CA LYS A 199 15.39 30.91 3.96
C LYS A 199 15.68 31.90 2.83
N PHE A 200 15.02 31.73 1.68
CA PHE A 200 15.14 32.60 0.51
C PHE A 200 13.89 32.48 -0.38
N PRO A 201 13.60 33.45 -1.25
CA PRO A 201 12.49 33.36 -2.21
C PRO A 201 12.68 32.19 -3.18
N CYS A 202 11.62 31.44 -3.50
CA CYS A 202 11.70 30.40 -4.53
C CYS A 202 12.02 31.04 -5.89
N PRO A 203 13.08 30.62 -6.59
CA PRO A 203 13.48 31.22 -7.86
C PRO A 203 12.64 30.71 -9.05
N VAL A 204 11.82 29.69 -8.85
CA VAL A 204 10.96 29.08 -9.88
C VAL A 204 9.51 29.37 -9.53
N GLY A 205 8.82 30.07 -10.44
CA GLY A 205 7.39 30.32 -10.37
C GLY A 205 6.56 29.10 -10.79
N VAL A 206 5.27 29.12 -10.45
CA VAL A 206 4.30 28.21 -11.05
C VAL A 206 3.07 28.97 -11.55
N LYS A 207 2.58 28.59 -12.73
CA LYS A 207 1.34 29.10 -13.34
C LYS A 207 0.41 27.95 -13.68
N LEU A 208 -0.87 28.09 -13.31
CA LEU A 208 -1.96 27.25 -13.80
C LEU A 208 -2.59 27.92 -15.02
N ASP A 209 -2.29 27.41 -16.23
CA ASP A 209 -2.70 28.01 -17.50
C ASP A 209 -3.86 27.24 -18.11
N PHE A 210 -5.05 27.46 -17.54
CA PHE A 210 -6.29 26.84 -17.96
C PHE A 210 -7.32 27.89 -18.38
N ALA A 211 -8.17 27.50 -19.34
CA ALA A 211 -9.41 28.22 -19.59
C ALA A 211 -10.31 28.18 -18.33
N GLN A 212 -11.30 29.07 -18.27
CA GLN A 212 -12.13 29.21 -17.06
C GLN A 212 -12.90 27.92 -16.72
N GLU A 213 -13.35 27.21 -17.74
CA GLU A 213 -14.01 25.90 -17.66
C GLU A 213 -13.08 24.78 -17.17
N ASP A 214 -11.77 24.90 -17.41
CA ASP A 214 -10.77 23.85 -17.15
C ASP A 214 -10.00 24.05 -15.84
N LYS A 215 -10.26 25.14 -15.09
CA LYS A 215 -9.61 25.40 -13.79
C LYS A 215 -9.78 24.28 -12.77
N HIS A 216 -10.84 23.48 -12.90
CA HIS A 216 -11.10 22.33 -12.03
C HIS A 216 -10.07 21.19 -12.22
N LEU A 217 -9.36 21.14 -13.35
CA LEU A 217 -8.38 20.10 -13.66
C LEU A 217 -7.18 20.09 -12.72
N ALA A 218 -6.81 21.26 -12.20
CA ALA A 218 -5.73 21.44 -11.24
C ALA A 218 -6.11 22.53 -10.22
N PRO A 219 -6.93 22.24 -9.20
CA PRO A 219 -7.41 23.27 -8.27
C PRO A 219 -6.29 23.95 -7.49
N PHE A 220 -5.21 23.21 -7.20
CA PHE A 220 -4.11 23.68 -6.36
C PHE A 220 -2.79 23.04 -6.79
N PHE A 221 -1.73 23.84 -6.77
CA PHE A 221 -0.36 23.40 -6.96
C PHE A 221 0.56 24.15 -6.00
N GLY A 222 1.48 23.44 -5.38
CA GLY A 222 2.49 23.97 -4.48
C GLY A 222 3.87 23.47 -4.84
N LEU A 223 4.84 24.36 -4.74
CA LEU A 223 6.24 24.11 -5.09
C LEU A 223 7.14 24.66 -3.98
N ARG A 224 8.21 23.92 -3.69
CA ARG A 224 9.32 24.41 -2.86
C ARG A 224 10.64 23.99 -3.44
N LEU A 225 11.58 24.91 -3.56
CA LEU A 225 12.96 24.58 -3.87
C LEU A 225 13.74 24.25 -2.59
N VAL A 226 14.53 23.19 -2.59
CA VAL A 226 15.58 22.95 -1.59
C VAL A 226 16.92 22.92 -2.30
N ARG A 227 17.80 23.85 -1.96
CA ARG A 227 19.12 23.99 -2.60
C ARG A 227 20.22 23.32 -1.79
N GLY A 228 21.27 22.87 -2.46
CA GLY A 228 22.45 22.27 -1.83
C GLY A 228 22.19 20.94 -1.13
N VAL A 229 21.23 20.15 -1.62
CA VAL A 229 20.98 18.79 -1.14
C VAL A 229 22.13 17.85 -1.56
N LYS A 230 22.39 16.84 -0.74
CA LYS A 230 23.27 15.73 -1.09
C LYS A 230 22.42 14.49 -1.35
N ASN A 231 22.06 14.26 -2.62
CA ASN A 231 21.29 13.09 -2.98
C ASN A 231 22.15 11.82 -2.86
N GLY A 232 21.58 10.76 -2.30
CA GLY A 232 22.26 9.50 -2.03
C GLY A 232 21.27 8.41 -1.68
N GLN A 233 21.74 7.34 -1.03
CA GLN A 233 20.84 6.31 -0.54
C GLN A 233 20.00 6.85 0.63
N SER A 234 18.70 6.52 0.66
CA SER A 234 17.83 6.77 1.81
C SER A 234 18.27 5.95 3.03
N PRO A 235 17.83 6.28 4.27
CA PRO A 235 18.11 5.47 5.45
C PRO A 235 17.66 4.01 5.30
N ALA A 236 18.38 3.08 5.93
CA ALA A 236 18.13 1.64 5.79
C ALA A 236 16.68 1.23 6.13
N TRP A 237 16.10 1.85 7.15
CA TRP A 237 14.71 1.57 7.57
C TRP A 237 13.70 1.96 6.48
N LEU A 238 13.96 3.06 5.76
CA LEU A 238 13.08 3.57 4.70
C LEU A 238 13.16 2.64 3.49
N GLN A 239 14.38 2.24 3.12
CA GLN A 239 14.59 1.27 2.06
C GLN A 239 13.93 -0.09 2.37
N ALA A 240 13.97 -0.55 3.63
CA ALA A 240 13.33 -1.80 4.05
C ALA A 240 11.81 -1.73 3.83
N ARG A 241 11.14 -0.70 4.34
CA ARG A 241 9.69 -0.49 4.16
C ARG A 241 9.27 -0.49 2.70
N LEU A 242 10.02 0.21 1.84
CA LEU A 242 9.74 0.25 0.41
C LEU A 242 9.86 -1.14 -0.23
N ARG A 243 10.90 -1.92 0.09
CA ARG A 243 11.07 -3.29 -0.43
C ARG A 243 9.95 -4.23 0.01
N GLU A 244 9.53 -4.14 1.27
CA GLU A 244 8.47 -4.99 1.85
C GLU A 244 7.13 -4.81 1.12
N ILE A 245 6.83 -3.60 0.67
CA ILE A 245 5.62 -3.32 -0.13
C ILE A 245 5.82 -3.54 -1.64
N GLY A 246 7.00 -4.02 -2.06
CA GLY A 246 7.32 -4.37 -3.45
C GLY A 246 7.93 -3.23 -4.28
N LEU A 247 8.33 -2.12 -3.66
CA LEU A 247 9.03 -1.02 -4.34
C LEU A 247 10.54 -1.21 -4.27
N ARG A 248 11.22 -0.79 -5.34
CA ARG A 248 12.67 -0.72 -5.37
C ARG A 248 13.12 0.66 -4.85
N PRO A 249 13.95 0.74 -3.79
CA PRO A 249 14.59 2.00 -3.40
C PRO A 249 15.50 2.52 -4.51
N ILE A 250 15.46 3.83 -4.77
CA ILE A 250 16.19 4.47 -5.87
C ILE A 250 17.23 5.44 -5.30
N ASN A 251 16.79 6.53 -4.71
CA ASN A 251 17.62 7.52 -4.02
C ASN A 251 16.75 8.24 -2.99
N ALA A 252 17.36 8.97 -2.06
CA ALA A 252 16.68 9.58 -0.93
C ALA A 252 15.53 10.51 -1.34
N LEU A 253 15.68 11.30 -2.40
CA LEU A 253 14.63 12.21 -2.87
C LEU A 253 13.41 11.45 -3.38
N VAL A 254 13.60 10.45 -4.24
CA VAL A 254 12.51 9.62 -4.79
C VAL A 254 11.89 8.76 -3.70
N ASP A 255 12.70 8.17 -2.83
CA ASP A 255 12.24 7.31 -1.74
C ASP A 255 11.36 8.08 -0.75
N VAL A 256 11.63 9.36 -0.47
CA VAL A 256 10.76 10.22 0.34
C VAL A 256 9.38 10.39 -0.31
N THR A 257 9.31 10.65 -1.62
CA THR A 257 8.03 10.80 -2.31
C THR A 257 7.23 9.49 -2.37
N ASN A 258 7.91 8.37 -2.64
CA ASN A 258 7.30 7.03 -2.58
C ASN A 258 6.80 6.71 -1.18
N PHE A 259 7.58 7.04 -0.16
CA PHE A 259 7.16 6.84 1.23
C PHE A 259 5.92 7.65 1.57
N LEU A 260 5.85 8.94 1.25
CA LEU A 260 4.65 9.74 1.54
C LEU A 260 3.42 9.30 0.74
N THR A 261 3.63 8.76 -0.45
CA THR A 261 2.58 8.11 -1.24
C THR A 261 1.91 7.00 -0.44
N PHE A 262 2.68 6.14 0.24
CA PHE A 262 2.16 5.02 1.01
C PHE A 262 1.89 5.33 2.49
N ASP A 263 2.63 6.24 3.11
CA ASP A 263 2.45 6.64 4.51
C ASP A 263 1.15 7.43 4.68
N ARG A 264 0.91 8.39 3.76
CA ARG A 264 -0.11 9.43 3.89
C ARG A 264 -1.12 9.48 2.74
N ALA A 265 -1.08 8.54 1.80
CA ALA A 265 -1.87 8.61 0.56
C ALA A 265 -1.64 9.92 -0.21
N ARG A 266 -0.43 10.49 -0.12
CA ARG A 266 -0.07 11.78 -0.70
C ARG A 266 1.07 11.58 -1.70
N PRO A 267 0.75 11.27 -2.96
CA PRO A 267 1.77 11.29 -4.00
C PRO A 267 2.31 12.71 -4.18
N LEU A 268 3.62 12.78 -4.33
CA LEU A 268 4.40 14.00 -4.54
C LEU A 268 5.39 13.73 -5.67
N HIS A 269 5.96 14.80 -6.23
CA HIS A 269 7.03 14.68 -7.22
C HIS A 269 8.22 15.55 -6.86
N VAL A 270 9.39 15.19 -7.38
CA VAL A 270 10.64 15.94 -7.20
C VAL A 270 11.33 16.12 -8.54
N PHE A 271 11.48 17.37 -8.97
CA PHE A 271 12.25 17.71 -10.17
C PHE A 271 13.67 18.12 -9.80
N ASP A 272 14.65 17.79 -10.65
CA ASP A 272 15.97 18.41 -10.56
C ASP A 272 15.87 19.86 -11.04
N ALA A 273 16.09 20.81 -10.12
CA ALA A 273 15.93 22.23 -10.38
C ALA A 273 16.88 22.76 -11.46
N LYS A 274 18.01 22.08 -11.72
CA LYS A 274 18.94 22.46 -12.80
C LYS A 274 18.43 22.06 -14.18
N LYS A 275 17.59 21.02 -14.24
CA LYS A 275 17.03 20.47 -15.49
C LYS A 275 15.83 21.28 -15.96
N VAL A 276 15.00 21.76 -15.03
CA VAL A 276 13.87 22.68 -15.31
C VAL A 276 14.36 24.02 -15.86
N LYS A 277 13.79 24.51 -16.96
CA LYS A 277 14.05 25.85 -17.53
C LYS A 277 12.86 26.79 -17.34
N GLY A 278 13.13 27.93 -16.71
CA GLY A 278 12.12 28.94 -16.47
C GLY A 278 11.17 28.56 -15.33
N ASP A 279 9.92 28.99 -15.47
CA ASP A 279 8.85 28.69 -14.51
C ASP A 279 8.09 27.42 -14.93
N LEU A 280 7.45 26.76 -13.97
CA LEU A 280 6.57 25.64 -14.27
C LEU A 280 5.19 26.15 -14.72
N VAL A 281 4.69 25.59 -15.82
CA VAL A 281 3.35 25.87 -16.34
C VAL A 281 2.54 24.58 -16.40
N VAL A 282 1.48 24.52 -15.60
CA VAL A 282 0.52 23.42 -15.61
C VAL A 282 -0.60 23.76 -16.60
N ARG A 283 -0.81 22.91 -17.60
CA ARG A 283 -1.76 23.16 -18.69
C ARG A 283 -2.22 21.86 -19.34
N LEU A 284 -3.18 21.97 -20.26
CA LEU A 284 -3.46 20.87 -21.20
C LEU A 284 -2.28 20.70 -22.19
N ALA A 285 -2.03 19.45 -22.56
CA ALA A 285 -1.06 19.12 -23.60
C ALA A 285 -1.54 19.66 -24.96
N ARG A 286 -0.60 19.83 -25.88
CA ARG A 286 -0.86 20.33 -27.24
C ARG A 286 -0.67 19.19 -28.23
N LYS A 287 -1.39 19.27 -29.34
CA LYS A 287 -1.27 18.29 -30.42
C LYS A 287 0.18 18.13 -30.89
N GLY A 288 0.68 16.89 -30.88
CA GLY A 288 2.04 16.53 -31.30
C GLY A 288 3.08 16.63 -30.19
N GLU A 289 2.69 16.94 -28.96
CA GLU A 289 3.57 16.80 -27.80
C GLU A 289 3.72 15.32 -27.41
N SER A 290 4.89 14.95 -26.91
CA SER A 290 5.21 13.62 -26.41
C SER A 290 6.02 13.72 -25.12
N LEU A 291 5.90 12.75 -24.23
CA LEU A 291 6.70 12.65 -23.00
C LEU A 291 7.54 11.37 -23.00
N HIS A 292 8.86 11.50 -22.86
CA HIS A 292 9.72 10.37 -22.49
C HIS A 292 9.69 10.19 -20.97
N ALA A 293 9.01 9.14 -20.51
CA ALA A 293 8.67 8.93 -19.12
C ALA A 293 9.72 8.08 -18.38
N LEU A 294 9.67 8.15 -17.05
CA LEU A 294 10.58 7.42 -16.14
C LEU A 294 10.49 5.88 -16.22
N ASP A 295 9.47 5.33 -16.89
CA ASP A 295 9.36 3.90 -17.19
C ASP A 295 10.09 3.49 -18.48
N GLY A 296 10.81 4.44 -19.11
CA GLY A 296 11.57 4.26 -20.34
C GLY A 296 10.72 4.25 -21.61
N ARG A 297 9.42 4.56 -21.51
CA ARG A 297 8.51 4.63 -22.66
C ARG A 297 8.27 6.07 -23.08
N THR A 298 8.00 6.26 -24.36
CA THR A 298 7.53 7.54 -24.89
C THR A 298 6.03 7.48 -25.12
N TYR A 299 5.32 8.45 -24.56
CA TYR A 299 3.87 8.58 -24.66
C TYR A 299 3.52 9.77 -25.55
N GLU A 300 2.72 9.53 -26.59
CA GLU A 300 2.08 10.59 -27.38
C GLU A 300 0.97 11.22 -26.54
N LEU A 301 0.99 12.55 -26.42
CA LEU A 301 0.06 13.30 -25.61
C LEU A 301 -1.04 13.90 -26.48
N ASP A 302 -2.24 14.01 -25.91
CA ASP A 302 -3.34 14.69 -26.56
C ASP A 302 -3.94 15.79 -25.69
N GLU A 303 -4.76 16.61 -26.32
CA GLU A 303 -5.29 17.86 -25.77
C GLU A 303 -6.25 17.68 -24.57
N SER A 304 -6.54 16.44 -24.16
CA SER A 304 -7.30 16.15 -22.93
C SER A 304 -6.43 15.88 -21.71
N MET A 305 -5.12 15.72 -21.88
CA MET A 305 -4.18 15.35 -20.81
C MET A 305 -3.59 16.59 -20.15
N VAL A 306 -3.52 16.60 -18.82
CA VAL A 306 -2.83 17.66 -18.08
C VAL A 306 -1.35 17.33 -17.97
N VAL A 307 -0.51 18.31 -18.29
CA VAL A 307 0.95 18.23 -18.24
C VAL A 307 1.50 19.35 -17.38
N ILE A 308 2.66 19.08 -16.78
CA ILE A 308 3.51 20.09 -16.17
C ILE A 308 4.63 20.35 -17.16
N CYS A 309 4.81 21.61 -17.54
CA CYS A 309 5.79 22.03 -18.52
C CYS A 309 6.79 23.01 -17.93
N ASP A 310 7.99 23.01 -18.48
CA ASP A 310 8.93 24.12 -18.40
C ASP A 310 8.95 24.90 -19.74
N ASP A 311 9.94 25.76 -19.94
CA ASP A 311 10.11 26.51 -21.21
C ASP A 311 10.42 25.61 -22.44
N ASN A 312 10.91 24.38 -22.24
CA ASN A 312 11.25 23.45 -23.31
C ASN A 312 10.10 22.52 -23.70
N GLY A 313 9.18 22.21 -22.78
CA GLY A 313 8.03 21.35 -23.08
C GLY A 313 7.51 20.58 -21.87
N PRO A 314 6.74 19.49 -22.10
CA PRO A 314 6.25 18.62 -21.04
C PRO A 314 7.37 17.93 -20.27
N GLU A 315 7.39 18.13 -18.96
CA GLU A 315 8.29 17.49 -18.00
C GLU A 315 7.61 16.33 -17.26
N SER A 316 6.29 16.37 -17.11
CA SER A 316 5.53 15.27 -16.52
C SER A 316 4.08 15.24 -16.95
N LEU A 317 3.48 14.05 -16.87
CA LEU A 317 2.04 13.84 -16.89
C LEU A 317 1.51 14.02 -15.48
N ALA A 318 0.70 15.07 -15.29
CA ALA A 318 0.20 15.49 -13.98
C ALA A 318 -0.44 14.33 -13.22
N GLY A 319 0.04 14.06 -12.00
CA GLY A 319 -0.49 13.02 -11.12
C GLY A 319 -0.40 11.57 -11.65
N VAL A 320 0.29 11.33 -12.78
CA VAL A 320 0.38 10.02 -13.41
C VAL A 320 1.82 9.55 -13.52
N MET A 321 2.69 10.28 -14.22
CA MET A 321 4.06 9.81 -14.51
C MET A 321 5.02 10.97 -14.74
N GLY A 322 6.18 10.94 -14.08
CA GLY A 322 7.26 11.90 -14.32
C GLY A 322 7.99 11.63 -15.64
N GLY A 323 8.52 12.67 -16.25
CA GLY A 323 9.46 12.58 -17.36
C GLY A 323 10.88 12.27 -16.90
N GLU A 324 11.67 11.66 -17.78
CA GLU A 324 13.08 11.38 -17.51
C GLU A 324 13.94 12.66 -17.56
N ALA A 325 13.58 13.62 -18.42
CA ALA A 325 14.35 14.84 -18.67
C ALA A 325 14.53 15.71 -17.41
N SER A 326 13.51 15.82 -16.57
CA SER A 326 13.54 16.56 -15.31
C SER A 326 13.78 15.71 -14.07
N GLY A 327 13.97 14.39 -14.22
CA GLY A 327 14.08 13.45 -13.11
C GLY A 327 15.33 13.66 -12.25
N CYS A 328 15.22 13.40 -10.94
CA CYS A 328 16.35 13.46 -10.02
C CYS A 328 17.27 12.22 -10.16
N ASP A 329 18.57 12.45 -10.23
CA ASP A 329 19.62 11.43 -10.16
C ASP A 329 20.62 11.70 -9.02
N GLU A 330 21.65 10.86 -8.87
CA GLU A 330 22.68 10.96 -7.83
C GLU A 330 23.47 12.29 -7.86
N SER A 331 23.48 13.01 -8.99
CA SER A 331 24.16 14.29 -9.16
C SER A 331 23.29 15.51 -8.83
N THR A 332 22.00 15.29 -8.54
CA THR A 332 21.04 16.34 -8.17
C THR A 332 21.50 17.06 -6.91
N THR A 333 21.66 18.38 -6.98
CA THR A 333 22.02 19.22 -5.83
C THR A 333 20.94 20.19 -5.42
N ASP A 334 19.97 20.48 -6.28
CA ASP A 334 18.88 21.40 -6.02
C ASP A 334 17.59 20.74 -6.51
N VAL A 335 16.57 20.68 -5.68
CA VAL A 335 15.34 19.94 -5.96
C VAL A 335 14.12 20.83 -5.82
N LEU A 336 13.15 20.66 -6.72
CA LEU A 336 11.82 21.25 -6.62
C LEU A 336 10.83 20.19 -6.16
N ILE A 337 10.32 20.33 -4.95
CA ILE A 337 9.32 19.43 -4.37
C ILE A 337 7.93 19.93 -4.75
N GLU A 338 7.17 19.09 -5.44
CA GLU A 338 5.81 19.34 -5.91
C GLU A 338 4.78 18.68 -4.98
N THR A 339 3.73 19.43 -4.66
CA THR A 339 2.44 18.91 -4.19
C THR A 339 1.32 19.49 -5.07
N ALA A 340 0.28 18.72 -5.36
CA ALA A 340 -0.84 19.21 -6.16
C ALA A 340 -2.16 18.51 -5.85
N LEU A 341 -3.24 19.09 -6.36
CA LEU A 341 -4.56 18.49 -6.46
C LEU A 341 -4.94 18.45 -7.93
N TRP A 342 -5.49 17.30 -8.35
CA TRP A 342 -5.85 17.02 -9.73
C TRP A 342 -7.31 16.59 -9.80
N ASP A 343 -7.96 16.84 -10.94
CA ASP A 343 -9.29 16.28 -11.21
C ASP A 343 -9.22 14.74 -11.35
N LEU A 344 -10.05 14.05 -10.57
CA LEU A 344 -10.03 12.58 -10.45
C LEU A 344 -10.32 11.91 -11.80
N MET A 345 -11.27 12.46 -12.55
CA MET A 345 -11.70 11.89 -13.82
C MET A 345 -10.65 12.09 -14.90
N ASN A 346 -9.98 13.25 -14.93
CA ASN A 346 -8.87 13.51 -15.84
C ASN A 346 -7.72 12.51 -15.63
N ILE A 347 -7.31 12.30 -14.37
CA ILE A 347 -6.26 11.32 -14.03
C ILE A 347 -6.67 9.91 -14.46
N ALA A 348 -7.91 9.50 -14.16
CA ALA A 348 -8.44 8.19 -14.52
C ALA A 348 -8.49 7.97 -16.05
N HIS A 349 -8.90 9.00 -16.81
CA HIS A 349 -8.97 8.92 -18.27
C HIS A 349 -7.57 8.89 -18.90
N THR A 350 -6.67 9.77 -18.47
CA THR A 350 -5.29 9.84 -18.98
C THR A 350 -4.57 8.51 -18.78
N GLY A 351 -4.60 7.96 -17.56
CA GLY A 351 -3.96 6.69 -17.25
C GLY A 351 -4.53 5.50 -18.02
N ARG A 352 -5.86 5.43 -18.19
CA ARG A 352 -6.51 4.37 -19.01
C ARG A 352 -6.16 4.49 -20.49
N LYS A 353 -6.15 5.72 -21.02
CA LYS A 353 -5.88 5.98 -22.44
C LYS A 353 -4.46 5.63 -22.83
N LEU A 354 -3.49 5.91 -21.94
CA LEU A 354 -2.08 5.60 -22.16
C LEU A 354 -1.68 4.19 -21.67
N GLY A 355 -2.57 3.48 -20.97
CA GLY A 355 -2.27 2.17 -20.38
C GLY A 355 -1.26 2.22 -19.23
N ILE A 356 -1.14 3.37 -18.54
CA ILE A 356 -0.18 3.61 -17.47
C ILE A 356 -0.80 3.24 -16.12
N VAL A 357 -0.16 2.37 -15.35
CA VAL A 357 -0.58 2.01 -13.98
C VAL A 357 0.56 2.35 -13.01
N THR A 358 0.31 3.30 -12.12
CA THR A 358 1.28 3.81 -11.14
C THR A 358 0.62 4.07 -9.79
N ASP A 359 1.39 4.07 -8.73
CA ASP A 359 0.93 4.38 -7.37
C ASP A 359 0.36 5.80 -7.21
N ALA A 360 0.94 6.78 -7.92
CA ALA A 360 0.43 8.15 -7.94
C ALA A 360 -0.96 8.21 -8.56
N ARG A 361 -1.09 7.73 -9.82
CA ARG A 361 -2.38 7.60 -10.51
C ARG A 361 -3.43 6.88 -9.66
N TYR A 362 -3.09 5.73 -9.07
CA TYR A 362 -4.03 4.92 -8.27
C TYR A 362 -4.70 5.73 -7.15
N ARG A 363 -3.94 6.61 -6.49
CA ARG A 363 -4.43 7.50 -5.41
C ARG A 363 -5.15 8.70 -5.97
N PHE A 364 -4.53 9.44 -6.89
CA PHE A 364 -5.14 10.63 -7.48
C PHE A 364 -6.44 10.35 -8.23
N GLU A 365 -6.61 9.19 -8.87
CA GLU A 365 -7.87 8.85 -9.56
C GLU A 365 -9.02 8.48 -8.61
N ARG A 366 -8.72 8.17 -7.34
CA ARG A 366 -9.71 7.87 -6.29
C ARG A 366 -9.97 9.08 -5.39
N GLY A 367 -8.99 9.96 -5.25
CA GLY A 367 -9.03 11.12 -4.38
C GLY A 367 -7.83 11.14 -3.44
N VAL A 368 -7.35 12.34 -3.13
CA VAL A 368 -6.31 12.56 -2.12
C VAL A 368 -6.76 13.70 -1.23
N ASP A 369 -6.44 13.64 0.07
CA ASP A 369 -6.90 14.60 1.07
C ASP A 369 -6.42 16.03 0.77
N PRO A 370 -7.28 16.95 0.30
CA PRO A 370 -6.84 18.27 -0.12
C PRO A 370 -6.35 19.13 1.04
N ALA A 371 -6.83 18.91 2.28
CA ALA A 371 -6.30 19.61 3.45
C ALA A 371 -4.86 19.18 3.79
N PHE A 372 -4.45 18.00 3.34
CA PHE A 372 -3.09 17.49 3.53
C PHE A 372 -2.12 17.89 2.41
N ALA A 373 -2.54 18.66 1.39
CA ALA A 373 -1.65 19.04 0.29
C ALA A 373 -0.43 19.87 0.79
N LEU A 374 -0.67 20.90 1.60
CA LEU A 374 0.38 21.74 2.20
C LEU A 374 1.15 21.01 3.32
N PRO A 375 0.50 20.37 4.32
CA PRO A 375 1.22 19.56 5.29
C PRO A 375 2.07 18.45 4.66
N GLY A 376 1.62 17.85 3.55
CA GLY A 376 2.39 16.87 2.80
C GLY A 376 3.69 17.45 2.21
N LEU A 377 3.63 18.67 1.66
CA LEU A 377 4.82 19.37 1.15
C LEU A 377 5.78 19.75 2.29
N GLU A 378 5.25 20.18 3.42
CA GLU A 378 6.06 20.48 4.61
C GLU A 378 6.77 19.23 5.14
N LEU A 379 6.05 18.11 5.26
CA LEU A 379 6.62 16.84 5.71
C LEU A 379 7.67 16.30 4.72
N ALA A 380 7.42 16.41 3.40
CA ALA A 380 8.42 16.07 2.39
C ALA A 380 9.68 16.92 2.53
N THR A 381 9.50 18.23 2.75
CA THR A 381 10.63 19.15 2.98
C THR A 381 11.43 18.73 4.22
N GLN A 382 10.77 18.42 5.32
CA GLN A 382 11.44 17.96 6.55
C GLN A 382 12.27 16.70 6.30
N LEU A 383 11.70 15.70 5.63
CA LEU A 383 12.39 14.44 5.32
C LEU A 383 13.57 14.66 4.35
N VAL A 384 13.42 15.53 3.35
CA VAL A 384 14.52 15.91 2.44
C VAL A 384 15.64 16.59 3.23
N LEU A 385 15.33 17.53 4.11
CA LEU A 385 16.34 18.20 4.95
C LEU A 385 17.02 17.22 5.91
N GLU A 386 16.27 16.29 6.50
CA GLU A 386 16.78 15.29 7.42
C GLU A 386 17.76 14.33 6.71
N PHE A 387 17.41 13.85 5.52
CA PHE A 387 18.20 12.81 4.84
C PHE A 387 19.27 13.37 3.91
N CYS A 388 19.01 14.51 3.28
CA CYS A 388 19.85 15.08 2.22
C CYS A 388 20.49 16.43 2.62
N GLY A 389 20.04 17.07 3.70
CA GLY A 389 20.44 18.44 4.07
C GLY A 389 19.88 19.49 3.11
N GLY A 390 20.56 20.63 3.01
CA GLY A 390 20.20 21.74 2.14
C GLY A 390 19.46 22.88 2.85
N GLU A 391 19.02 23.86 2.06
CA GLU A 391 18.29 25.04 2.53
C GLU A 391 16.97 25.18 1.74
N PRO A 392 15.80 25.27 2.41
CA PRO A 392 14.51 25.38 1.75
C PRO A 392 14.19 26.85 1.38
N SER A 393 13.52 27.04 0.25
CA SER A 393 12.92 28.30 -0.13
C SER A 393 11.58 28.54 0.56
N GLU A 394 11.06 29.76 0.43
CA GLU A 394 9.64 30.05 0.61
C GLU A 394 8.79 29.19 -0.34
N LEU A 395 7.52 28.98 0.01
CA LEU A 395 6.57 28.25 -0.84
C LEU A 395 6.13 29.11 -2.02
N THR A 396 6.00 28.49 -3.19
CA THR A 396 5.31 29.07 -4.34
C THR A 396 4.03 28.29 -4.59
N LEU A 397 2.89 28.99 -4.54
CA LEU A 397 1.56 28.39 -4.63
C LEU A 397 0.81 28.97 -5.84
N ALA A 398 0.01 28.14 -6.49
CA ALA A 398 -0.95 28.56 -7.50
C ALA A 398 -2.28 27.81 -7.32
N GLY A 399 -3.38 28.50 -7.61
CA GLY A 399 -4.73 27.99 -7.34
C GLY A 399 -5.14 28.15 -5.88
N GLU A 400 -6.19 27.44 -5.49
CA GLU A 400 -6.82 27.53 -4.16
C GLU A 400 -7.15 26.14 -3.63
N LEU A 401 -6.92 25.92 -2.33
CA LEU A 401 -7.38 24.71 -1.68
C LEU A 401 -8.92 24.73 -1.60
N PRO A 402 -9.61 23.65 -2.02
CA PRO A 402 -11.06 23.61 -1.99
C PRO A 402 -11.60 23.68 -0.56
N LEU A 403 -12.68 24.43 -0.36
CA LEU A 403 -13.43 24.43 0.89
C LEU A 403 -14.31 23.17 0.96
N LEU A 404 -14.01 22.29 1.91
CA LEU A 404 -14.65 20.95 2.00
C LEU A 404 -15.86 20.90 2.93
N SER A 405 -16.23 22.02 3.56
CA SER A 405 -17.26 22.03 4.60
C SER A 405 -18.67 22.02 4.00
N ARG A 406 -19.12 20.85 3.54
CA ARG A 406 -20.55 20.60 3.31
C ARG A 406 -21.10 19.78 4.46
N ALA A 407 -21.74 20.46 5.41
CA ALA A 407 -22.47 19.77 6.47
C ALA A 407 -23.75 19.14 5.90
N ILE A 408 -24.00 17.88 6.25
CA ILE A 408 -25.20 17.13 5.92
C ILE A 408 -26.13 17.19 7.12
N ASN A 409 -27.36 17.66 6.90
CA ASN A 409 -28.42 17.56 7.89
C ASN A 409 -28.79 16.08 8.05
N PHE A 410 -28.43 15.49 9.18
CA PHE A 410 -28.53 14.06 9.44
C PHE A 410 -29.54 13.77 10.56
N PRO A 411 -30.78 13.35 10.22
CA PRO A 411 -31.72 12.84 11.20
C PRO A 411 -31.22 11.50 11.75
N TRP A 412 -31.07 11.37 13.06
CA TRP A 412 -30.61 10.12 13.68
C TRP A 412 -31.53 8.92 13.41
N SER A 413 -32.80 9.19 13.05
CA SER A 413 -33.75 8.16 12.63
C SER A 413 -33.36 7.45 11.33
N GLU A 414 -32.48 8.03 10.51
CA GLU A 414 -32.05 7.45 9.24
C GLU A 414 -31.32 6.12 9.42
N THR A 415 -30.50 5.97 10.46
CA THR A 415 -29.80 4.72 10.76
C THR A 415 -30.80 3.58 10.93
N LYS A 416 -31.77 3.75 11.83
CA LYS A 416 -32.83 2.74 12.04
C LYS A 416 -33.70 2.54 10.79
N ARG A 417 -34.01 3.61 10.06
CA ARG A 417 -34.85 3.54 8.86
C ARG A 417 -34.20 2.70 7.75
N LEU A 418 -32.88 2.83 7.56
CA LEU A 418 -32.15 2.14 6.49
C LEU A 418 -31.68 0.75 6.86
N THR A 419 -31.30 0.52 8.12
CA THR A 419 -30.71 -0.78 8.53
C THR A 419 -31.52 -1.54 9.56
N GLY A 420 -32.47 -0.90 10.25
CA GLY A 420 -33.16 -1.49 11.41
C GLY A 420 -32.31 -1.53 12.68
N LEU A 421 -31.06 -1.06 12.64
CA LEU A 421 -30.16 -1.00 13.78
C LEU A 421 -30.57 0.13 14.72
N ASP A 422 -30.75 -0.20 16.00
CA ASP A 422 -30.92 0.78 17.07
C ASP A 422 -29.55 1.26 17.56
N ALA A 423 -29.10 2.40 17.02
CA ALA A 423 -27.88 3.08 17.44
C ALA A 423 -28.22 4.31 18.31
N PRO A 424 -27.90 4.32 19.61
CA PRO A 424 -28.05 5.51 20.44
C PRO A 424 -27.30 6.70 19.83
N ARG A 425 -27.91 7.89 19.86
CA ARG A 425 -27.37 9.11 19.21
C ARG A 425 -25.97 9.44 19.71
N GLU A 426 -25.75 9.30 21.02
CA GLU A 426 -24.44 9.56 21.63
C GLU A 426 -23.35 8.61 21.12
N ASP A 427 -23.69 7.33 20.91
CA ASP A 427 -22.73 6.35 20.42
C ASP A 427 -22.45 6.54 18.93
N ALA A 428 -23.48 6.83 18.15
CA ALA A 428 -23.34 7.17 16.74
C ALA A 428 -22.50 8.45 16.54
N ALA A 429 -22.72 9.48 17.35
CA ALA A 429 -21.92 10.70 17.33
C ALA A 429 -20.45 10.41 17.68
N LYS A 430 -20.16 9.66 18.76
CA LYS A 430 -18.79 9.27 19.13
C LYS A 430 -18.10 8.44 18.05
N ILE A 431 -18.84 7.59 17.33
CA ILE A 431 -18.29 6.85 16.19
C ILE A 431 -17.84 7.82 15.09
N LEU A 432 -18.73 8.74 14.69
CA LEU A 432 -18.45 9.72 13.65
C LEU A 432 -17.28 10.64 14.05
N GLU A 433 -17.25 11.13 15.30
CA GLU A 433 -16.16 11.96 15.82
C GLU A 433 -14.81 11.21 15.80
N ARG A 434 -14.78 9.93 16.20
CA ARG A 434 -13.56 9.11 16.13
C ARG A 434 -13.07 8.89 14.70
N LEU A 435 -13.98 8.86 13.73
CA LEU A 435 -13.68 8.81 12.30
C LEU A 435 -13.21 10.16 11.73
N GLY A 436 -13.30 11.23 12.53
CA GLY A 436 -12.88 12.59 12.18
C GLY A 436 -13.99 13.47 11.62
N PHE A 437 -15.25 13.03 11.67
CA PHE A 437 -16.38 13.88 11.31
C PHE A 437 -16.58 14.96 12.38
N SER A 438 -16.97 16.16 11.94
CA SER A 438 -17.50 17.18 12.85
C SER A 438 -19.00 16.96 13.01
N VAL A 439 -19.48 16.87 14.24
CA VAL A 439 -20.89 16.62 14.56
C VAL A 439 -21.42 17.75 15.44
N ASP A 440 -22.19 18.64 14.84
CA ASP A 440 -22.91 19.68 15.57
C ASP A 440 -24.34 19.23 15.90
N ASN A 441 -24.90 19.75 16.99
CA ASN A 441 -26.27 19.44 17.45
C ASN A 441 -26.52 17.95 17.74
N ALA A 442 -25.53 17.22 18.24
CA ALA A 442 -25.64 15.78 18.50
C ALA A 442 -26.81 15.38 19.42
N GLY A 443 -27.20 16.25 20.37
CA GLY A 443 -28.33 16.02 21.28
C GLY A 443 -29.72 16.27 20.66
N ALA A 444 -29.81 16.88 19.48
CA ALA A 444 -31.07 17.11 18.79
C ALA A 444 -31.53 15.86 18.00
N ASP A 445 -32.73 15.90 17.44
CA ASP A 445 -33.22 14.85 16.52
C ASP A 445 -32.47 14.83 15.18
N ILE A 446 -31.92 15.99 14.78
CA ILE A 446 -31.15 16.20 13.56
C ILE A 446 -29.82 16.84 13.93
N ALA A 447 -28.72 16.16 13.59
CA ALA A 447 -27.37 16.69 13.69
C ALA A 447 -26.91 17.33 12.37
N HIS A 448 -25.89 18.19 12.43
CA HIS A 448 -25.17 18.63 11.25
C HIS A 448 -23.82 17.92 11.21
N VAL A 449 -23.64 17.04 10.23
CA VAL A 449 -22.46 16.17 10.14
C VAL A 449 -21.62 16.61 8.95
N ALA A 450 -20.38 17.03 9.19
CA ALA A 450 -19.43 17.37 8.14
C ALA A 450 -18.35 16.30 8.05
N ALA A 451 -18.13 15.79 6.83
CA ALA A 451 -17.09 14.81 6.55
C ALA A 451 -15.69 15.42 6.67
N PRO A 452 -14.70 14.65 7.13
CA PRO A 452 -13.32 15.10 7.07
C PRO A 452 -12.81 15.17 5.64
N SER A 453 -11.77 15.96 5.42
CA SER A 453 -11.21 16.26 4.10
C SER A 453 -10.73 15.05 3.30
N TRP A 454 -10.30 13.98 3.98
CA TRP A 454 -9.84 12.73 3.37
C TRP A 454 -10.98 11.81 2.90
N ARG A 455 -12.25 12.14 3.15
CA ARG A 455 -13.42 11.31 2.80
C ARG A 455 -14.26 11.93 1.69
N PRO A 456 -13.82 11.83 0.41
CA PRO A 456 -14.56 12.37 -0.72
C PRO A 456 -15.81 11.56 -1.08
N ASP A 457 -15.98 10.38 -0.48
CA ASP A 457 -17.10 9.45 -0.71
C ASP A 457 -18.36 9.78 0.09
N ILE A 458 -18.32 10.77 0.99
CA ILE A 458 -19.48 11.17 1.80
C ILE A 458 -20.23 12.30 1.09
N GLU A 459 -21.33 11.95 0.44
CA GLU A 459 -22.17 12.91 -0.30
C GLU A 459 -23.56 13.09 0.32
N GLY A 460 -24.00 12.13 1.13
CA GLY A 460 -25.36 12.09 1.67
C GLY A 460 -25.53 11.29 2.96
N LYS A 461 -26.80 11.19 3.37
CA LYS A 461 -27.19 10.55 4.65
C LYS A 461 -26.91 9.05 4.67
N ALA A 462 -27.04 8.37 3.53
CA ALA A 462 -26.80 6.93 3.44
C ALA A 462 -25.35 6.59 3.74
N ASP A 463 -24.41 7.42 3.28
CA ASP A 463 -22.98 7.24 3.51
C ASP A 463 -22.64 7.41 5.00
N ILE A 464 -23.27 8.37 5.68
CA ILE A 464 -23.15 8.52 7.15
C ILE A 464 -23.73 7.29 7.88
N VAL A 465 -24.84 6.73 7.41
CA VAL A 465 -25.39 5.49 7.98
C VAL A 465 -24.43 4.33 7.79
N GLU A 466 -23.79 4.20 6.63
CA GLU A 466 -22.76 3.18 6.37
C GLU A 466 -21.60 3.30 7.36
N GLU A 467 -21.09 4.51 7.61
CA GLU A 467 -20.02 4.76 8.58
C GLU A 467 -20.37 4.32 10.00
N ILE A 468 -21.60 4.60 10.44
CA ILE A 468 -22.09 4.16 11.75
C ILE A 468 -22.17 2.63 11.79
N VAL A 469 -22.77 2.03 10.77
CA VAL A 469 -23.07 0.59 10.73
C VAL A 469 -21.80 -0.24 10.61
N ARG A 470 -20.83 0.16 9.79
CA ARG A 470 -19.55 -0.59 9.66
C ARG A 470 -18.74 -0.58 10.95
N MET A 471 -18.85 0.48 11.75
CA MET A 471 -18.17 0.58 13.04
C MET A 471 -18.87 -0.22 14.13
N ILE A 472 -20.21 -0.17 14.19
CA ILE A 472 -21.00 -1.03 15.09
C ILE A 472 -20.85 -2.51 14.70
N GLY A 473 -20.74 -2.80 13.41
CA GLY A 473 -20.64 -4.14 12.84
C GLY A 473 -21.93 -4.55 12.14
N VAL A 474 -21.80 -4.96 10.88
CA VAL A 474 -22.93 -5.44 10.05
C VAL A 474 -23.61 -6.65 10.67
N ASP A 475 -22.86 -7.50 11.38
CA ASP A 475 -23.39 -8.69 12.07
C ASP A 475 -24.38 -8.36 13.20
N ASN A 476 -24.36 -7.12 13.69
CA ASN A 476 -25.32 -6.63 14.69
C ASN A 476 -26.65 -6.14 14.06
N VAL A 477 -26.75 -6.11 12.73
CA VAL A 477 -27.98 -5.74 12.04
C VAL A 477 -28.99 -6.89 12.13
N PRO A 478 -30.19 -6.65 12.68
CA PRO A 478 -31.15 -7.73 12.94
C PRO A 478 -31.72 -8.28 11.62
N SER A 479 -31.58 -9.60 11.43
CA SER A 479 -32.28 -10.31 10.35
C SER A 479 -33.79 -10.25 10.58
N THR A 480 -34.47 -9.39 9.84
CA THR A 480 -35.91 -9.14 9.98
C THR A 480 -36.67 -9.79 8.82
N PRO A 481 -37.57 -10.75 9.08
CA PRO A 481 -38.39 -11.34 8.03
C PRO A 481 -39.23 -10.29 7.31
N LEU A 482 -39.29 -10.37 5.97
CA LEU A 482 -40.20 -9.53 5.21
C LEU A 482 -41.65 -9.82 5.61
N PRO A 483 -42.51 -8.78 5.70
CA PRO A 483 -43.93 -8.97 5.98
C PRO A 483 -44.54 -9.94 4.95
N ARG A 484 -45.31 -10.93 5.42
CA ARG A 484 -46.09 -11.78 4.52
C ARG A 484 -47.28 -10.96 3.99
N ALA A 485 -47.40 -10.89 2.66
CA ALA A 485 -48.63 -10.42 2.06
C ALA A 485 -49.78 -11.35 2.45
N GLU A 486 -50.97 -10.80 2.69
CA GLU A 486 -52.16 -11.59 2.97
C GLU A 486 -52.57 -12.43 1.75
N GLY A 487 -53.06 -13.64 2.00
CA GLY A 487 -53.62 -14.52 0.98
C GLY A 487 -52.65 -15.57 0.41
N VAL A 488 -53.10 -16.24 -0.65
CA VAL A 488 -52.31 -17.25 -1.37
C VAL A 488 -51.49 -16.55 -2.45
N ALA A 489 -50.17 -16.78 -2.45
CA ALA A 489 -49.29 -16.24 -3.47
C ALA A 489 -49.78 -16.67 -4.87
N PRO A 490 -49.94 -15.73 -5.82
CA PRO A 490 -50.32 -16.07 -7.19
C PRO A 490 -49.25 -16.96 -7.84
N PRO A 491 -49.60 -17.74 -8.88
CA PRO A 491 -48.62 -18.53 -9.63
C PRO A 491 -47.45 -17.65 -10.12
N VAL A 492 -46.27 -17.88 -9.55
CA VAL A 492 -45.08 -17.04 -9.81
C VAL A 492 -44.46 -17.31 -11.18
N LEU A 493 -44.62 -18.55 -11.70
CA LEU A 493 -44.03 -18.94 -12.97
C LEU A 493 -44.93 -18.61 -14.16
N THR A 494 -44.38 -17.90 -15.13
CA THR A 494 -44.98 -17.71 -16.44
C THR A 494 -45.14 -19.05 -17.18
N MET A 495 -46.04 -19.09 -18.16
CA MET A 495 -46.24 -20.28 -18.99
C MET A 495 -44.95 -20.72 -19.72
N MET A 496 -44.14 -19.77 -20.18
CA MET A 496 -42.88 -20.07 -20.86
C MET A 496 -41.87 -20.73 -19.92
N GLN A 497 -41.71 -20.22 -18.70
CA GLN A 497 -40.82 -20.82 -17.69
C GLN A 497 -41.24 -22.24 -17.32
N LYS A 498 -42.56 -22.48 -17.16
CA LYS A 498 -43.10 -23.82 -16.91
C LYS A 498 -42.77 -24.78 -18.06
N ARG A 499 -43.00 -24.34 -19.30
CA ARG A 499 -42.71 -25.15 -20.51
C ARG A 499 -41.22 -25.43 -20.66
N ALA A 500 -40.34 -24.45 -20.47
CA ALA A 500 -38.90 -24.64 -20.55
C ALA A 500 -38.41 -25.69 -19.55
N ARG A 501 -38.87 -25.62 -18.29
CA ARG A 501 -38.53 -26.61 -17.26
C ARG A 501 -39.05 -28.00 -17.60
N ASN A 502 -40.29 -28.09 -18.09
CA ASN A 502 -40.88 -29.36 -18.50
C ASN A 502 -40.14 -29.96 -19.72
N ALA A 503 -39.76 -29.13 -20.69
CA ALA A 503 -38.99 -29.54 -21.85
C ALA A 503 -37.61 -30.10 -21.44
N ARG A 504 -36.87 -29.41 -20.57
CA ARG A 504 -35.58 -29.94 -20.05
C ARG A 504 -35.74 -31.29 -19.37
N ARG A 505 -36.78 -31.45 -18.53
CA ARG A 505 -37.08 -32.74 -17.87
C ARG A 505 -37.44 -33.83 -18.88
N ALA A 506 -38.23 -33.49 -19.90
CA ALA A 506 -38.60 -34.44 -20.96
C ALA A 506 -37.38 -34.89 -21.76
N LEU A 507 -36.49 -33.96 -22.13
CA LEU A 507 -35.24 -34.26 -22.84
C LEU A 507 -34.31 -35.12 -21.97
N ALA A 508 -34.17 -34.80 -20.68
CA ALA A 508 -33.41 -35.63 -19.73
C ALA A 508 -33.97 -37.05 -19.61
N GLY A 509 -35.31 -37.21 -19.58
CA GLY A 509 -35.97 -38.51 -19.60
C GLY A 509 -35.73 -39.34 -20.87
N GLN A 510 -35.25 -38.70 -21.95
CA GLN A 510 -34.86 -39.35 -23.19
C GLN A 510 -33.34 -39.59 -23.31
N GLY A 511 -32.58 -39.38 -22.23
CA GLY A 511 -31.13 -39.62 -22.21
C GLY A 511 -30.28 -38.47 -22.75
N LEU A 512 -30.85 -37.28 -22.98
CA LEU A 512 -30.08 -36.07 -23.30
C LEU A 512 -29.50 -35.44 -22.04
N VAL A 513 -28.28 -34.91 -22.16
CA VAL A 513 -27.59 -34.19 -21.08
C VAL A 513 -27.58 -32.69 -21.42
N GLU A 514 -27.96 -31.85 -20.46
CA GLU A 514 -27.90 -30.40 -20.61
C GLU A 514 -26.43 -29.94 -20.68
N ALA A 515 -26.09 -29.16 -21.70
CA ALA A 515 -24.78 -28.54 -21.85
C ALA A 515 -24.91 -27.03 -21.73
N VAL A 516 -24.02 -26.42 -20.95
CA VAL A 516 -23.80 -24.97 -20.92
C VAL A 516 -22.48 -24.71 -21.62
N THR A 517 -22.56 -24.03 -22.77
CA THR A 517 -21.40 -23.76 -23.64
C THR A 517 -21.08 -22.27 -23.64
N TRP A 518 -19.90 -21.93 -24.15
CA TRP A 518 -19.53 -20.53 -24.34
C TRP A 518 -20.50 -19.84 -25.31
N SER A 519 -20.94 -18.63 -24.95
CA SER A 519 -21.82 -17.82 -25.82
C SER A 519 -21.08 -17.31 -27.06
N PHE A 520 -19.75 -17.17 -26.97
CA PHE A 520 -18.88 -16.86 -28.09
C PHE A 520 -18.04 -18.08 -28.41
N VAL A 521 -18.09 -18.52 -29.66
CA VAL A 521 -17.31 -19.65 -30.18
C VAL A 521 -16.42 -19.16 -31.33
N SER A 522 -15.32 -19.87 -31.56
CA SER A 522 -14.32 -19.58 -32.60
C SER A 522 -14.88 -19.71 -34.01
#